data_AF-A0A0S7ESA0-F1
#
_entry.id   AF-A0A0S7ESA0-F1
#
_cell.length_a   1.000
_cell.length_b   1.000
_cell.length_c   1.000
_cell.angle_alpha   90.00
_cell.angle_beta   90.00
_cell.angle_gamma   90.00
#
_symmetry.space_group_name_H-M   'P 1'
#
loop_
_entity.id
_entity.type
_entity.pdbx_description
1 polymer ?
#
loop_
_entity_poly.entity_id
_entity_poly.type
_entity_poly.pdbx_seq_one_letter_code
_entity_poly.pdbx_strand_id
1 'polypeptide(L)'
;CLLSLSLFSRGGLSNKLFLCSLPDSVGSVGDEPRSVLLRLYGAILQMSCNKGDSRQSNKENHFQGAEAMVLESVMFAILAERELGPKLYGIFPQGRLEQYVPSRKLDTCELSDPSISAEVAQKMARFHGMRMPFNKEPKWLFGTMEKYLSQVMR
;
A
#
# COMPACT_ATOMS: atom_id res chain seq x y z
N CYS A 1 21.02 14.97 -12.44
CA CYS A 1 19.97 14.08 -12.95
C CYS A 1 18.62 14.51 -12.38
N LEU A 2 17.90 15.40 -13.08
CA LEU A 2 16.58 15.88 -12.63
C LEU A 2 15.52 14.92 -13.15
N LEU A 3 14.96 14.10 -12.26
CA LEU A 3 13.74 13.33 -12.54
C LEU A 3 12.57 14.30 -12.67
N SER A 4 11.71 14.10 -13.67
CA SER A 4 10.42 14.79 -13.73
C SER A 4 9.50 14.17 -12.67
N LEU A 5 9.00 15.00 -11.75
CA LEU A 5 8.10 14.60 -10.67
C LEU A 5 6.72 15.19 -10.94
N SER A 6 5.74 14.34 -11.20
CA SER A 6 4.34 14.73 -11.29
C SER A 6 3.56 14.22 -10.08
N LEU A 7 2.95 15.15 -9.34
CA LEU A 7 2.14 14.83 -8.17
C LEU A 7 0.76 14.31 -8.61
N PHE A 8 0.39 13.12 -8.14
CA PHE A 8 -0.97 12.62 -8.28
C PHE A 8 -1.85 13.16 -7.15
N SER A 9 -2.49 14.31 -7.38
CA SER A 9 -3.48 14.91 -6.44
C SER A 9 -4.77 14.08 -6.27
N ARG A 10 -4.92 12.96 -7.00
CA ARG A 10 -6.05 12.01 -6.92
C ARG A 10 -5.71 10.71 -6.18
N GLY A 11 -4.66 10.71 -5.35
CA GLY A 11 -4.29 9.59 -4.47
C GLY A 11 -5.26 9.36 -3.30
N GLY A 12 -5.08 8.28 -2.53
CA GLY A 12 -5.83 8.05 -1.30
C GLY A 12 -5.42 9.02 -0.18
N LEU A 13 -6.30 9.25 0.80
CA LEU A 13 -6.13 10.27 1.87
C LEU A 13 -4.84 10.14 2.69
N SER A 14 -4.23 8.96 2.70
CA SER A 14 -3.13 8.61 3.60
C SER A 14 -1.74 8.58 2.96
N ASN A 15 -1.62 8.67 1.62
CA ASN A 15 -0.35 8.47 0.91
C ASN A 15 -0.12 9.56 -0.15
N LYS A 16 1.11 10.07 -0.24
CA LYS A 16 1.52 10.95 -1.35
C LYS A 16 2.08 10.10 -2.49
N LEU A 17 1.60 10.34 -3.71
CA LEU A 17 1.99 9.60 -4.91
C LEU A 17 2.65 10.54 -5.91
N PHE A 18 3.84 10.16 -6.38
CA PHE A 18 4.57 10.89 -7.40
C PHE A 18 4.96 9.94 -8.53
N LEU A 19 4.65 10.31 -9.76
CA LEU A 19 5.21 9.63 -10.92
C LEU A 19 6.56 10.29 -11.23
N CYS A 20 7.61 9.49 -11.09
CA CYS A 20 8.99 9.87 -11.36
C CYS A 20 9.38 9.32 -12.73
N SER A 21 9.76 10.19 -13.66
CA SER A 21 10.16 9.78 -15.01
C SER A 21 11.51 10.37 -15.42
N LEU A 22 12.28 9.58 -16.17
CA LEU A 22 13.48 10.07 -16.84
C LEU A 22 13.09 11.06 -17.97
N PRO A 23 13.87 12.14 -18.19
CA PRO A 23 13.70 13.00 -19.35
C PRO A 23 13.80 12.23 -20.67
N ASP A 24 13.09 12.67 -21.70
CA ASP A 24 13.12 12.05 -23.03
C ASP A 24 14.51 12.07 -23.68
N SER A 25 15.35 13.02 -23.28
CA SER A 25 16.75 13.13 -23.73
C SER A 25 17.68 12.07 -23.14
N VAL A 26 17.26 11.36 -22.08
CA VAL A 26 18.07 10.32 -21.43
C VAL A 26 17.52 8.96 -21.82
N GLY A 27 18.32 8.15 -22.53
CA GLY A 27 18.00 6.76 -22.84
C GLY A 27 18.13 5.84 -21.64
N SER A 28 17.36 4.76 -21.62
CA SER A 28 17.59 3.66 -20.67
C SER A 28 18.87 2.91 -21.05
N VAL A 29 19.64 2.46 -20.07
CA VAL A 29 20.91 1.74 -20.26
C VAL A 29 20.71 0.22 -20.17
N GLY A 30 19.76 -0.23 -19.37
CA GLY A 30 19.41 -1.64 -19.18
C GLY A 30 17.91 -1.88 -19.22
N ASP A 31 17.44 -2.76 -18.34
CA ASP A 31 16.04 -3.12 -18.18
C ASP A 31 15.28 -2.20 -17.21
N GLU A 32 15.87 -1.07 -16.82
CA GLU A 32 15.25 -0.16 -15.88
C GLU A 32 14.01 0.53 -16.48
N PRO A 33 12.93 0.67 -15.69
CA PRO A 33 11.74 1.38 -16.13
C PRO A 33 12.06 2.87 -16.31
N ARG A 34 11.58 3.46 -17.42
CA ARG A 34 11.67 4.92 -17.63
C ARG A 34 10.86 5.73 -16.63
N SER A 35 9.80 5.13 -16.09
CA SER A 35 8.88 5.77 -15.16
C SER A 35 8.50 4.83 -14.02
N VAL A 36 8.54 5.34 -12.80
CA VAL A 36 8.17 4.61 -11.58
C VAL A 36 7.22 5.43 -10.73
N LEU A 37 6.39 4.75 -9.95
CA LEU A 37 5.51 5.38 -8.98
C LEU A 37 6.19 5.37 -7.61
N LEU A 38 6.53 6.57 -7.13
CA LEU A 38 6.98 6.80 -5.78
C LEU A 38 5.78 6.96 -4.85
N ARG A 39 5.66 6.06 -3.89
CA ARG A 39 4.65 6.14 -2.83
C ARG A 39 5.33 6.48 -1.51
N LEU A 40 4.99 7.64 -0.96
CA LEU A 40 5.41 8.05 0.37
C LEU A 40 4.27 7.82 1.36
N TYR A 41 4.60 7.13 2.45
CA TYR A 41 3.69 6.85 3.55
C TYR A 41 3.41 8.14 4.33
N GLY A 42 2.13 8.48 4.52
CA GLY A 42 1.73 9.59 5.37
C GLY A 42 1.83 9.26 6.86
N ALA A 43 1.57 10.27 7.71
CA ALA A 43 1.63 10.16 9.18
C ALA A 43 0.68 9.10 9.77
N ILE A 44 -0.29 8.58 9.01
CA ILE A 44 -1.23 7.56 9.49
C ILE A 44 -0.53 6.20 9.70
N LEU A 45 0.46 5.85 8.88
CA LEU A 45 1.32 4.70 9.16
C LEU A 45 2.18 4.91 10.41
N GLN A 46 2.39 6.16 10.84
CA GLN A 46 3.02 6.47 12.14
C GLN A 46 2.01 6.42 13.30
N MET A 47 0.70 6.53 13.05
CA MET A 47 -0.36 6.52 14.08
C MET A 47 -0.88 5.12 14.42
N SER A 48 -0.80 4.14 13.51
CA SER A 48 -1.05 2.73 13.89
C SER A 48 -0.04 2.23 14.93
N CYS A 49 1.05 2.97 15.12
CA CYS A 49 2.17 2.69 16.01
C CYS A 49 2.17 3.55 17.29
N ASN A 50 1.25 4.52 17.43
CA ASN A 50 1.28 5.49 18.53
C ASN A 50 -0.11 5.75 19.12
N LYS A 51 -0.46 4.95 20.14
CA LYS A 51 -1.21 5.29 21.38
C LYS A 51 -1.94 4.06 21.91
N GLY A 52 -1.17 3.17 22.54
CA GLY A 52 -1.63 2.46 23.73
C GLY A 52 -1.20 3.26 24.96
N ASP A 53 -1.97 3.14 26.03
CA ASP A 53 -1.92 4.00 27.20
C ASP A 53 -0.54 4.35 27.79
N SER A 54 -0.42 5.61 28.19
CA SER A 54 0.60 6.12 29.08
C SER A 54 0.66 5.30 30.37
N ARG A 55 1.59 4.33 30.45
CA ARG A 55 2.38 4.01 31.67
C ARG A 55 3.46 2.93 31.55
N GLN A 56 3.74 2.33 30.39
CA GLN A 56 4.88 1.39 30.27
C GLN A 56 5.67 1.60 28.97
N SER A 57 6.96 1.87 29.12
CA SER A 57 8.06 1.67 28.17
C SER A 57 8.00 2.36 26.77
N ASN A 58 8.81 3.41 26.59
CA ASN A 58 9.10 4.02 25.28
C ASN A 58 9.84 3.11 24.28
N LYS A 59 10.17 1.85 24.63
CA LYS A 59 10.88 0.89 23.77
C LYS A 59 9.95 0.01 22.92
N GLU A 60 8.72 -0.26 23.38
CA GLU A 60 7.79 -1.19 22.70
C GLU A 60 7.03 -0.55 21.53
N ASN A 61 6.76 0.77 21.60
CA ASN A 61 6.03 1.49 20.54
C ASN A 61 6.80 1.60 19.21
N HIS A 62 8.14 1.60 19.26
CA HIS A 62 8.97 1.62 18.04
C HIS A 62 8.96 0.27 17.31
N PHE A 63 8.83 -0.83 18.07
CA PHE A 63 8.91 -2.18 17.55
C PHE A 63 7.64 -2.59 16.78
N GLN A 64 6.45 -2.20 17.27
CA GLN A 64 5.17 -2.50 16.60
C GLN A 64 5.05 -1.83 15.22
N GLY A 65 5.61 -0.62 15.06
CA GLY A 65 5.63 0.04 13.75
C GLY A 65 6.58 -0.61 12.75
N ALA A 66 7.71 -1.12 13.23
CA ALA A 66 8.63 -1.88 12.40
C ALA A 66 8.02 -3.20 11.91
N GLU A 67 7.31 -3.94 12.79
CA GLU A 67 6.62 -5.17 12.41
C GLU A 67 5.53 -4.96 11.36
N ALA A 68 4.71 -3.90 11.50
CA ALA A 68 3.70 -3.56 10.50
C ALA A 68 4.31 -3.26 9.13
N MET A 69 5.40 -2.47 9.09
CA MET A 69 6.13 -2.20 7.84
C MET A 69 6.71 -3.46 7.21
N VAL A 70 7.24 -4.39 8.01
CA VAL A 70 7.76 -5.68 7.52
C VAL A 70 6.62 -6.50 6.92
N LEU A 71 5.49 -6.63 7.60
CA LEU A 71 4.34 -7.39 7.11
C LEU A 71 3.77 -6.79 5.82
N GLU A 72 3.64 -5.46 5.74
CA GLU A 72 3.21 -4.78 4.52
C GLU A 72 4.19 -4.99 3.36
N SER A 73 5.49 -4.96 3.64
CA SER A 73 6.55 -5.21 2.65
C SER A 73 6.47 -6.62 2.10
N VAL A 74 6.32 -7.62 2.98
CA VAL A 74 6.15 -9.03 2.60
C VAL A 74 4.86 -9.23 1.80
N MET A 75 3.76 -8.61 2.22
CA MET A 75 2.49 -8.67 1.49
C MET A 75 2.62 -8.12 0.07
N PHE A 76 3.21 -6.93 -0.06
CA PHE A 76 3.38 -6.27 -1.35
C PHE A 76 4.29 -7.08 -2.28
N ALA A 77 5.42 -7.57 -1.77
CA ALA A 77 6.34 -8.40 -2.55
C ALA A 77 5.63 -9.65 -3.08
N ILE A 78 4.86 -10.37 -2.25
CA ILE A 78 4.12 -11.56 -2.69
C ILE A 78 3.08 -11.22 -3.76
N LEU A 79 2.40 -10.08 -3.65
CA LEU A 79 1.42 -9.63 -4.64
C LEU A 79 2.10 -9.29 -5.98
N ALA A 80 3.26 -8.65 -5.94
CA ALA A 80 4.05 -8.33 -7.12
C ALA A 80 4.54 -9.59 -7.83
N GLU A 81 5.12 -10.55 -7.08
CA GLU A 81 5.63 -11.82 -7.62
C GLU A 81 4.53 -12.71 -8.22
N ARG A 82 3.28 -12.58 -7.75
CA ARG A 82 2.13 -13.32 -8.27
C ARG A 82 1.35 -12.58 -9.37
N GLU A 83 1.88 -11.45 -9.84
CA GLU A 83 1.23 -10.58 -10.84
C GLU A 83 -0.19 -10.14 -10.42
N LEU A 84 -0.39 -9.95 -9.11
CA LEU A 84 -1.64 -9.47 -8.51
C LEU A 84 -1.54 -8.03 -8.04
N GLY A 85 -0.36 -7.42 -8.17
CA GLY A 85 -0.10 -6.01 -7.93
C GLY A 85 1.00 -5.49 -8.85
N PRO A 86 1.27 -4.18 -8.78
CA PRO A 86 2.40 -3.58 -9.51
C PRO A 86 3.73 -4.19 -9.09
N LYS A 87 4.71 -4.27 -10.01
CA LYS A 87 6.06 -4.70 -9.65
C LYS A 87 6.65 -3.80 -8.55
N LEU A 88 7.44 -4.41 -7.66
CA LEU A 88 8.16 -3.71 -6.61
C LEU A 88 9.60 -3.44 -7.04
N TYR A 89 10.03 -2.18 -7.05
CA TYR A 89 11.41 -1.80 -7.40
C TYR A 89 12.27 -1.47 -6.20
N GLY A 90 11.68 -1.05 -5.08
CA GLY A 90 12.44 -0.77 -3.86
C GLY A 90 11.56 -0.37 -2.68
N ILE A 91 12.04 -0.66 -1.48
CA ILE A 91 11.40 -0.33 -0.21
C ILE A 91 12.38 0.47 0.64
N PHE A 92 11.89 1.51 1.30
CA PHE A 92 12.66 2.32 2.24
C PHE A 92 11.73 2.79 3.37
N PRO A 93 12.26 3.27 4.51
CA PRO A 93 11.42 3.54 5.69
C PRO A 93 10.27 4.53 5.45
N GLN A 94 10.42 5.45 4.50
CA GLN A 94 9.42 6.49 4.18
C GLN A 94 8.43 6.07 3.08
N GLY A 95 8.61 4.91 2.44
CA GLY A 95 7.83 4.58 1.26
C GLY A 95 8.38 3.45 0.40
N ARG A 96 7.93 3.43 -0.86
CA ARG A 96 8.36 2.44 -1.84
C ARG A 96 8.32 2.98 -3.26
N LEU A 97 9.09 2.33 -4.13
CA LEU A 97 9.03 2.48 -5.58
C LEU A 97 8.29 1.28 -6.15
N GLU A 98 7.19 1.53 -6.84
CA GLU A 98 6.37 0.52 -7.50
C GLU A 98 6.18 0.84 -8.99
N GLN A 99 5.80 -0.15 -9.77
CA GLN A 99 5.47 0.03 -11.18
C GLN A 99 4.33 1.03 -11.36
N TYR A 100 4.54 2.00 -12.24
CA TYR A 100 3.45 2.85 -12.70
C TYR A 100 2.57 2.07 -13.67
N VAL A 101 1.27 1.98 -13.38
CA VAL A 101 0.26 1.36 -14.25
C VAL A 101 -0.64 2.46 -14.81
N PRO A 102 -0.55 2.79 -16.11
CA PRO A 102 -1.44 3.76 -16.75
C PRO A 102 -2.89 3.30 -16.64
N SER A 103 -3.66 3.95 -15.78
CA SER A 103 -5.02 3.53 -15.47
C SER A 103 -5.84 4.68 -14.87
N ARG A 104 -7.16 4.51 -14.88
CA ARG A 104 -8.10 5.33 -14.10
C ARG A 104 -8.76 4.48 -13.03
N LYS A 105 -9.21 5.12 -11.96
CA LYS A 105 -10.09 4.49 -10.97
C LYS A 105 -11.49 4.36 -11.56
N LEU A 106 -12.24 3.37 -11.08
CA LEU A 106 -13.66 3.26 -11.33
C LEU A 106 -14.41 4.29 -10.48
N ASP A 107 -15.41 4.92 -11.06
CA ASP A 107 -16.39 5.71 -10.34
C ASP A 107 -17.43 4.79 -9.69
N THR A 108 -18.08 5.26 -8.62
CA THR A 108 -19.01 4.44 -7.84
C THR A 108 -20.16 3.88 -8.67
N CYS A 109 -20.68 4.64 -9.64
CA CYS A 109 -21.75 4.18 -10.53
C CYS A 109 -21.31 3.01 -11.41
N GLU A 110 -20.04 2.97 -11.84
CA GLU A 110 -19.51 1.91 -12.72
C GLU A 110 -19.45 0.55 -12.01
N LEU A 111 -19.38 0.53 -10.67
CA LEU A 111 -19.37 -0.72 -9.91
C LEU A 111 -20.68 -1.51 -10.03
N SER A 112 -21.78 -0.85 -10.39
CA SER A 112 -23.08 -1.49 -10.62
C SER A 112 -23.24 -2.07 -12.03
N ASP A 113 -22.33 -1.77 -12.95
CA ASP A 113 -22.35 -2.37 -14.28
C ASP A 113 -22.08 -3.88 -14.18
N PRO A 114 -22.93 -4.76 -14.74
CA PRO A 114 -22.78 -6.20 -14.61
C PRO A 114 -21.45 -6.75 -15.14
N SER A 115 -20.92 -6.17 -16.23
CA SER A 115 -19.66 -6.62 -16.82
C SER A 115 -18.47 -6.25 -15.93
N ILE A 116 -18.46 -5.03 -15.40
CA ILE A 116 -17.44 -4.57 -14.45
C ILE A 116 -17.53 -5.35 -13.14
N SER A 117 -18.74 -5.56 -12.62
CA SER A 117 -18.96 -6.31 -11.38
C SER A 117 -18.49 -7.75 -11.49
N ALA A 118 -18.74 -8.42 -12.63
CA ALA A 118 -18.23 -9.76 -12.90
C ALA A 118 -16.69 -9.81 -12.90
N GLU A 119 -16.02 -8.83 -13.51
CA GLU A 119 -14.55 -8.72 -13.51
C GLU A 119 -14.00 -8.50 -12.10
N VAL A 120 -14.64 -7.64 -11.29
CA VAL A 120 -14.27 -7.42 -9.88
C VAL A 120 -14.43 -8.73 -9.08
N ALA A 121 -15.53 -9.45 -9.27
CA ALA A 121 -15.78 -10.71 -8.59
C ALA A 121 -14.73 -11.78 -8.94
N GLN A 122 -14.33 -11.90 -10.20
CA GLN A 122 -13.27 -12.82 -10.62
C GLN A 122 -11.92 -12.48 -9.97
N LYS A 123 -11.54 -11.19 -9.96
CA LYS A 123 -10.30 -10.72 -9.32
C LYS A 123 -10.34 -10.95 -7.80
N MET A 124 -11.47 -10.70 -7.17
CA MET A 124 -11.68 -10.94 -5.74
C MET A 124 -11.60 -12.43 -5.40
N ALA A 125 -12.19 -13.30 -6.21
CA ALA A 125 -12.10 -14.76 -6.03
C ALA A 125 -10.63 -15.23 -6.12
N ARG A 126 -9.87 -14.75 -7.11
CA ARG A 126 -8.43 -15.03 -7.22
C ARG A 126 -7.65 -14.52 -6.00
N PHE A 127 -7.99 -13.33 -5.50
CA PHE A 127 -7.36 -12.75 -4.32
C PHE A 127 -7.65 -13.57 -3.05
N HIS A 128 -8.91 -13.97 -2.82
CA HIS A 128 -9.31 -14.80 -1.68
C HIS A 128 -8.71 -16.22 -1.72
N GLY A 129 -8.42 -16.75 -2.92
CA GLY A 129 -7.75 -18.05 -3.09
C GLY A 129 -6.25 -18.04 -2.77
N MET A 130 -5.65 -16.88 -2.46
CA MET A 130 -4.22 -16.79 -2.20
C MET A 130 -3.81 -17.40 -0.86
N ARG A 131 -2.80 -18.27 -0.90
CA ARG A 131 -2.07 -18.69 0.29
C ARG A 131 -1.03 -17.63 0.66
N MET A 132 -1.30 -16.90 1.75
CA MET A 132 -0.42 -15.85 2.29
C MET A 132 0.21 -16.30 3.62
N PRO A 133 1.46 -15.95 3.93
CA PRO A 133 2.17 -16.35 5.15
C PRO A 133 1.84 -15.46 6.36
N PHE A 134 0.54 -15.31 6.65
CA PHE A 134 0.04 -14.51 7.77
C PHE A 134 -0.86 -15.35 8.67
N ASN A 135 -1.14 -14.86 9.88
CA ASN A 135 -2.12 -15.47 10.77
C ASN A 135 -3.46 -15.68 10.02
N LYS A 136 -4.03 -16.87 10.17
CA LYS A 136 -5.27 -17.30 9.51
C LYS A 136 -6.47 -17.26 10.44
N GLU A 137 -6.25 -17.02 11.73
CA GLU A 137 -7.32 -16.81 12.70
C GLU A 137 -8.11 -15.54 12.35
N PRO A 138 -9.46 -15.60 12.26
CA PRO A 138 -10.30 -14.49 11.81
C PRO A 138 -10.52 -13.44 12.93
N LYS A 139 -9.45 -12.99 13.57
CA LYS A 139 -9.46 -12.06 14.71
C LYS A 139 -9.43 -10.59 14.30
N TRP A 140 -9.07 -10.30 13.05
CA TRP A 140 -8.82 -8.92 12.59
C TRP A 140 -10.05 -8.02 12.73
N LEU A 141 -11.23 -8.48 12.34
CA LEU A 141 -12.44 -7.65 12.33
C LEU A 141 -12.83 -7.20 13.75
N PHE A 142 -13.06 -8.16 14.65
CA PHE A 142 -13.45 -7.88 16.03
C PHE A 142 -12.34 -7.17 16.81
N GLY A 143 -11.09 -7.63 16.69
CA GLY A 143 -9.95 -6.98 17.36
C GLY A 143 -9.75 -5.53 16.91
N THR A 144 -10.01 -5.21 15.63
CA THR A 144 -9.94 -3.82 15.13
C THR A 144 -11.10 -2.98 15.65
N MET A 145 -12.33 -3.52 15.64
CA MET A 145 -13.50 -2.82 16.17
C MET A 145 -13.34 -2.49 17.66
N GLU A 146 -12.91 -3.46 18.47
CA GLU A 146 -12.63 -3.28 19.90
C GLU A 146 -11.55 -2.21 20.13
N LYS A 147 -10.42 -2.30 19.40
CA LYS A 147 -9.33 -1.32 19.45
C LYS A 147 -9.84 0.10 19.18
N TYR A 148 -10.64 0.29 18.13
CA TYR A 148 -11.17 1.62 17.78
C TYR A 148 -12.21 2.10 18.80
N LEU A 149 -13.08 1.21 19.28
CA LEU A 149 -14.06 1.56 20.31
C LEU A 149 -13.36 2.06 21.59
N SER A 150 -12.30 1.38 22.04
CA SER A 150 -11.52 1.81 23.21
C SER A 150 -10.86 3.18 23.02
N GLN A 151 -10.48 3.56 21.80
CA GLN A 151 -9.90 4.88 21.52
C GLN A 151 -10.95 5.99 21.52
N VAL A 152 -12.18 5.70 21.09
CA VAL A 152 -13.29 6.67 21.05
C VAL A 152 -13.95 6.85 22.41
N MET A 153 -14.02 5.80 23.23
CA MET A 153 -14.63 5.84 24.57
C MET A 153 -13.76 6.51 25.64
N ARG A 154 -12.58 7.01 25.26
CA ARG A 154 -11.64 7.70 26.14
C ARG A 154 -11.79 9.21 26.02
#